data_AF-A0A960UD69-F1
#
_entry.id   AF-A0A960UD69-F1
#
_cell.length_a   1.000
_cell.length_b   1.000
_cell.length_c   1.000
_cell.angle_alpha   90.00
_cell.angle_beta   90.00
_cell.angle_gamma   90.00
#
_symmetry.space_group_name_H-M   'P 1'
#
loop_
_entity.id
_entity.type
_entity.pdbx_description
1 polymer ?
#
loop_
_entity_poly.entity_id
_entity_poly.type
_entity_poly.pdbx_seq_one_letter_code
_entity_poly.pdbx_strand_id
1 'polypeptide(L)'
;MIRPGLLAATLVTLAASSTPVRAVETQYYRYARMEDYQDASFRELILADDGSWRLGPRFEELLADEVAYFSELGDDGRSLLLAGGGSPGKLILFDKGKQRHAPVLTADDLLFSCVETLGTGDWAVGSGPGGVVFRVKDGEAKPFVETGEDFVWDL
;
A
#
# COMPACT_ATOMS: atom_id res chain seq x y z
N MET A 1 -41.47 -64.18 -4.15
CA MET A 1 -40.31 -64.91 -3.59
C MET A 1 -39.03 -64.24 -4.10
N ILE A 2 -38.43 -63.37 -3.29
CA ILE A 2 -37.16 -62.71 -3.63
C ILE A 2 -36.06 -63.76 -3.50
N ARG A 3 -35.27 -63.95 -4.56
CA ARG A 3 -34.18 -64.94 -4.58
C ARG A 3 -33.12 -64.53 -3.53
N PRO A 4 -32.73 -65.43 -2.60
CA PRO A 4 -31.78 -65.10 -1.53
C PRO A 4 -30.42 -64.59 -2.05
N GLY A 5 -30.02 -64.98 -3.26
CA GLY A 5 -28.81 -64.47 -3.92
C GLY A 5 -28.91 -63.00 -4.36
N LEU A 6 -30.11 -62.48 -4.64
CA LEU A 6 -30.29 -61.08 -5.03
C LEU A 6 -30.16 -60.15 -3.83
N LEU A 7 -30.74 -60.54 -2.68
CA LEU A 7 -30.63 -59.84 -1.41
C LEU A 7 -29.18 -59.77 -0.90
N ALA A 8 -28.44 -60.88 -1.02
CA ALA A 8 -27.02 -60.91 -0.67
C ALA A 8 -26.18 -59.98 -1.57
N ALA A 9 -26.46 -59.93 -2.88
CA ALA A 9 -25.76 -59.06 -3.80
C ALA A 9 -26.02 -57.56 -3.54
N THR A 10 -27.25 -57.19 -3.15
CA THR A 10 -27.59 -55.81 -2.78
C THR A 10 -26.93 -55.38 -1.47
N LEU A 11 -26.84 -56.27 -0.48
CA LEU A 11 -26.15 -56.00 0.79
C LEU A 11 -24.64 -55.81 0.62
N VAL A 12 -24.01 -56.61 -0.26
CA VAL A 12 -22.57 -56.49 -0.55
C VAL A 12 -22.26 -55.19 -1.31
N THR A 13 -23.11 -54.77 -2.25
CA THR A 13 -22.92 -53.51 -2.98
C THR A 13 -23.16 -52.28 -2.09
N LEU A 14 -24.12 -52.34 -1.17
CA LEU A 14 -24.35 -51.24 -0.22
C LEU A 14 -23.18 -51.11 0.77
N ALA A 15 -22.64 -52.22 1.26
CA ALA A 15 -21.46 -52.24 2.13
C ALA A 15 -20.17 -51.79 1.41
N ALA A 16 -20.04 -52.03 0.10
CA ALA A 16 -18.90 -51.59 -0.69
C ALA A 16 -18.92 -50.08 -1.03
N SER A 17 -20.05 -49.41 -0.84
CA SER A 17 -20.23 -47.97 -1.13
C SER A 17 -19.97 -47.04 0.05
N SER A 18 -19.63 -47.57 1.23
CA SER A 18 -19.30 -46.75 2.41
C SER A 18 -17.85 -46.28 2.36
N THR A 19 -17.56 -45.24 1.57
CA THR A 19 -16.31 -44.50 1.70
C THR A 19 -16.29 -43.81 3.07
N PRO A 20 -15.29 -44.07 3.94
CA PRO A 20 -15.22 -43.41 5.23
C PRO A 20 -14.96 -41.91 5.01
N VAL A 21 -15.99 -41.09 5.22
CA VAL A 21 -15.84 -39.65 5.40
C VAL A 21 -15.00 -39.47 6.65
N ARG A 22 -13.72 -39.15 6.49
CA ARG A 22 -12.87 -38.76 7.61
C ARG A 22 -13.36 -37.40 8.09
N ALA A 23 -14.01 -37.39 9.25
CA ALA A 23 -14.28 -36.16 9.97
C ALA A 23 -12.92 -35.48 10.23
N VAL A 24 -12.81 -34.22 9.80
CA VAL A 24 -11.66 -33.39 10.14
C VAL A 24 -11.75 -33.02 11.61
N GLU A 25 -10.70 -33.30 12.35
CA GLU A 25 -10.60 -32.96 13.76
C GLU A 25 -10.00 -31.56 13.89
N THR A 26 -10.60 -30.70 14.72
CA THR A 26 -10.08 -29.35 14.98
C THR A 26 -8.70 -29.47 15.64
N GLN A 27 -7.66 -29.04 14.94
CA GLN A 27 -6.33 -28.96 15.51
C GLN A 27 -6.16 -27.64 16.27
N TYR A 28 -5.73 -27.74 17.52
CA TYR A 28 -5.35 -26.58 18.32
C TYR A 28 -3.83 -26.47 18.33
N TYR A 29 -3.32 -25.36 17.80
CA TYR A 29 -1.92 -24.99 17.92
C TYR A 29 -1.77 -24.08 19.14
N ARG A 30 -0.81 -24.40 20.01
CA ARG A 30 -0.47 -23.58 21.18
C ARG A 30 1.01 -23.22 21.10
N TYR A 31 1.27 -21.98 20.72
CA TYR A 31 2.59 -21.35 20.79
C TYR A 31 2.67 -20.59 22.10
N ALA A 32 3.68 -20.86 22.93
CA ALA A 32 3.71 -20.37 24.31
C ALA A 32 5.07 -19.79 24.71
N ARG A 33 6.09 -19.91 23.86
CA ARG A 33 7.45 -19.46 24.15
C ARG A 33 7.86 -18.39 23.17
N MET A 34 8.74 -17.48 23.60
CA MET A 34 9.26 -16.42 22.74
C MET A 34 9.97 -16.99 21.51
N GLU A 35 10.66 -18.13 21.67
CA GLU A 35 11.34 -18.85 20.59
C GLU A 35 10.39 -19.28 19.47
N ASP A 36 9.11 -19.56 19.78
CA ASP A 36 8.11 -19.97 18.79
C ASP A 36 7.75 -18.84 17.81
N TYR A 37 8.07 -17.58 18.14
CA TYR A 37 7.74 -16.39 17.36
C TYR A 37 8.95 -15.70 16.73
N GLN A 38 10.17 -16.21 16.95
CA GLN A 38 11.41 -15.57 16.45
C GLN A 38 11.42 -15.38 14.94
N ASP A 39 10.83 -16.32 14.20
CA ASP A 39 10.72 -16.28 12.74
C ASP A 39 9.31 -15.89 12.25
N ALA A 40 8.42 -15.47 13.15
CA ALA A 40 7.05 -15.11 12.79
C ALA A 40 7.05 -13.77 12.02
N SER A 41 6.54 -13.78 10.79
CA SER A 41 6.33 -12.56 10.01
C SER A 41 4.84 -12.22 9.92
N PHE A 42 4.47 -11.03 10.36
CA PHE A 42 3.14 -10.48 10.11
C PHE A 42 3.07 -9.97 8.67
N ARG A 43 2.28 -10.66 7.83
CA ARG A 43 2.01 -10.25 6.45
C ARG A 43 0.52 -10.19 6.24
N GLU A 44 0.04 -9.11 5.61
CA GLU A 44 -1.37 -8.96 5.22
C GLU A 44 -2.35 -9.07 6.41
N LEU A 45 -1.90 -8.77 7.63
CA LEU A 45 -2.70 -8.80 8.84
C LEU A 45 -2.58 -7.49 9.61
N ILE A 46 -3.68 -7.08 10.24
CA ILE A 46 -3.74 -5.98 11.21
C ILE A 46 -3.97 -6.58 12.59
N LEU A 47 -3.19 -6.12 13.57
CA LEU A 47 -3.50 -6.30 14.99
C LEU A 47 -4.40 -5.15 15.43
N ALA A 48 -5.65 -5.46 15.77
CA ALA A 48 -6.58 -4.48 16.33
C ALA A 48 -6.26 -4.20 17.81
N ASP A 49 -6.79 -3.08 18.31
CA ASP A 49 -6.63 -2.63 19.70
C ASP A 49 -7.22 -3.62 20.73
N ASP A 50 -8.26 -4.35 20.34
CA ASP A 50 -8.86 -5.46 21.10
C ASP A 50 -8.02 -6.75 21.10
N GLY A 51 -6.85 -6.75 20.44
CA GLY A 51 -5.96 -7.91 20.31
C GLY A 51 -6.40 -8.92 19.25
N SER A 52 -7.44 -8.64 18.48
CA SER A 52 -7.87 -9.50 17.37
C SER A 52 -7.01 -9.30 16.11
N TRP A 53 -6.84 -10.38 15.34
CA TRP A 53 -6.21 -10.34 14.02
C TRP A 53 -7.27 -10.13 12.94
N ARG A 54 -7.02 -9.20 12.03
CA ARG A 54 -7.90 -8.91 10.88
C ARG A 54 -7.09 -8.96 9.59
N LEU A 55 -7.75 -9.26 8.46
CA LEU A 55 -7.10 -9.13 7.15
C LEU A 55 -6.73 -7.66 6.93
N GLY A 56 -5.46 -7.42 6.56
CA GLY A 56 -4.97 -6.11 6.19
C GLY A 56 -5.37 -5.73 4.77
N PRO A 57 -5.33 -4.44 4.42
CA PRO A 57 -5.49 -4.00 3.04
C PRO A 57 -4.37 -4.57 2.17
N ARG A 58 -4.67 -4.78 0.89
CA ARG A 58 -3.67 -5.14 -0.10
C ARG A 58 -2.90 -3.88 -0.48
N PHE A 59 -1.58 -3.93 -0.36
CA PHE A 59 -0.71 -2.87 -0.86
C PHE A 59 -0.15 -3.28 -2.21
N GLU A 60 -0.11 -2.34 -3.14
CA GLU A 60 0.55 -2.48 -4.43
C GLU A 60 1.57 -1.36 -4.52
N GLU A 61 2.79 -1.68 -4.94
CA GLU A 61 3.83 -0.67 -5.17
C GLU A 61 3.39 0.21 -6.33
N LEU A 62 3.21 1.50 -6.05
CA LEU A 62 2.81 2.47 -7.06
C LEU A 62 4.00 3.01 -7.85
N LEU A 63 5.08 3.33 -7.14
CA LEU A 63 6.28 3.93 -7.70
C LEU A 63 7.48 3.62 -6.80
N ALA A 64 8.57 3.18 -7.43
CA ALA A 64 9.92 3.29 -6.90
C ALA A 64 10.72 4.23 -7.82
N ASP A 65 11.42 5.19 -7.24
CA ASP A 65 12.27 6.16 -7.94
C ASP A 65 13.59 6.31 -7.18
N GLU A 66 14.62 6.89 -7.81
CA GLU A 66 15.93 7.17 -7.24
C GLU A 66 15.87 8.40 -6.30
N VAL A 67 15.09 8.28 -5.23
CA VAL A 67 15.00 9.25 -4.12
C VAL A 67 15.23 8.51 -2.81
N ALA A 68 15.72 9.21 -1.79
CA ALA A 68 15.98 8.56 -0.50
C ALA A 68 14.68 8.16 0.22
N TYR A 69 13.64 8.98 0.05
CA TYR A 69 12.29 8.76 0.56
C TYR A 69 11.30 9.69 -0.16
N PHE A 70 10.00 9.42 -0.05
CA PHE A 70 8.96 10.39 -0.38
C PHE A 70 8.57 11.13 0.90
N SER A 71 8.64 12.46 0.90
CA SER A 71 8.24 13.30 2.04
C SER A 71 6.74 13.56 2.03
N GLU A 72 6.20 13.96 0.87
CA GLU A 72 4.83 14.46 0.76
C GLU A 72 4.13 13.99 -0.52
N LEU A 73 2.80 14.05 -0.49
CA LEU A 73 1.92 13.62 -1.58
C LEU A 73 0.71 14.56 -1.70
N GLY A 74 0.41 15.05 -2.91
CA GLY A 74 -0.87 15.65 -3.28
C GLY A 74 -1.62 14.79 -4.31
N ASP A 75 -2.96 14.83 -4.27
CA ASP A 75 -3.85 14.04 -5.15
C ASP A 75 -5.02 14.88 -5.70
N ASP A 76 -5.18 15.02 -7.02
CA ASP A 76 -6.38 15.64 -7.67
C ASP A 76 -7.42 14.60 -8.13
N GLY A 77 -7.20 13.33 -7.83
CA GLY A 77 -7.98 12.19 -8.33
C GLY A 77 -7.53 11.68 -9.70
N ARG A 78 -6.80 12.46 -10.51
CA ARG A 78 -6.29 12.07 -11.84
C ARG A 78 -4.78 11.78 -11.82
N SER A 79 -4.05 12.51 -11.01
CA SER A 79 -2.60 12.53 -10.91
C SER A 79 -2.20 12.67 -9.45
N LEU A 80 -0.98 12.25 -9.16
CA LEU A 80 -0.33 12.52 -7.89
C LEU A 80 0.85 13.46 -8.12
N LEU A 81 1.05 14.41 -7.22
CA LEU A 81 2.33 15.09 -7.08
C LEU A 81 3.05 14.52 -5.86
N LEU A 82 4.21 13.95 -6.10
CA LEU A 82 5.05 13.32 -5.10
C LEU A 82 6.27 14.20 -4.85
N ALA A 83 6.50 14.55 -3.60
CA ALA A 83 7.75 15.15 -3.17
C ALA A 83 8.71 14.03 -2.72
N GLY A 84 9.80 13.88 -3.45
CA GLY A 84 10.94 13.06 -3.09
C GLY A 84 11.94 13.88 -2.28
N GLY A 85 12.28 13.37 -1.09
CA GLY A 85 13.29 13.93 -0.22
C GLY A 85 14.66 13.26 -0.37
N GLY A 86 15.67 13.92 0.18
CA GLY A 86 17.08 13.60 0.02
C GLY A 86 17.84 14.77 -0.62
N SER A 87 19.09 14.51 -1.03
CA SER A 87 19.84 15.42 -1.90
C SER A 87 20.13 14.65 -3.20
N PRO A 88 19.50 15.02 -4.33
CA PRO A 88 18.64 16.19 -4.54
C PRO A 88 17.18 15.99 -4.07
N GLY A 89 16.48 17.10 -3.82
CA GLY A 89 15.03 17.11 -3.70
C GLY A 89 14.37 17.00 -5.08
N LYS A 90 13.24 16.29 -5.17
CA LYS A 90 12.59 16.00 -6.45
C LYS A 90 11.07 16.16 -6.35
N LEU A 91 10.45 16.82 -7.33
CA LEU A 91 9.00 16.79 -7.53
C LEU A 91 8.68 15.89 -8.71
N ILE A 92 7.81 14.90 -8.50
CA ILE A 92 7.45 13.89 -9.49
C ILE A 92 5.94 13.93 -9.71
N LEU A 93 5.52 14.14 -10.95
CA LEU A 93 4.12 14.07 -11.35
C LEU A 93 3.82 12.66 -11.87
N PHE A 94 2.87 11.96 -11.25
CA PHE A 94 2.40 10.63 -11.63
C PHE A 94 0.99 10.71 -12.22
N ASP A 95 0.81 10.33 -13.49
CA ASP A 95 -0.48 10.21 -14.16
C ASP A 95 -1.08 8.82 -13.87
N LYS A 96 -2.16 8.78 -13.07
CA LYS A 96 -2.81 7.53 -12.66
C LYS A 96 -3.46 6.79 -13.83
N GLY A 97 -3.97 7.51 -14.82
CA GLY A 97 -4.63 6.92 -15.98
C GLY A 97 -3.64 6.22 -16.91
N LYS A 98 -2.42 6.75 -17.02
CA LYS A 98 -1.36 6.18 -17.86
C LYS A 98 -0.38 5.29 -17.10
N GLN A 99 -0.41 5.30 -15.77
CA GLN A 99 0.58 4.63 -14.92
C GLN A 99 2.00 5.06 -15.30
N ARG A 100 2.21 6.38 -15.44
CA ARG A 100 3.49 6.99 -15.83
C ARG A 100 3.82 8.14 -14.92
N HIS A 101 5.10 8.34 -14.65
CA HIS A 101 5.59 9.48 -13.89
C HIS A 101 6.75 10.17 -14.60
N ALA A 102 6.97 11.43 -14.26
CA ALA A 102 8.14 12.19 -14.68
C ALA A 102 8.52 13.22 -13.61
N PRO A 103 9.82 13.52 -13.44
CA PRO A 103 10.22 14.68 -12.65
C PRO A 103 9.72 15.97 -13.32
N VAL A 104 9.16 16.87 -12.52
CA VAL A 104 8.80 18.24 -12.94
C VAL A 104 9.79 19.27 -12.38
N LEU A 105 10.52 18.91 -11.31
CA LEU A 105 11.61 19.69 -10.75
C LEU A 105 12.59 18.76 -10.03
N THR A 106 13.87 19.01 -10.21
CA THR A 106 14.94 18.50 -9.36
C THR A 106 15.73 19.70 -8.88
N ALA A 107 15.97 19.79 -7.59
CA ALA A 107 16.68 20.90 -7.00
C ALA A 107 17.70 20.39 -5.99
N ASP A 108 18.95 20.81 -6.17
CA ASP A 108 20.00 20.56 -5.20
C ASP A 108 19.72 21.38 -3.93
N ASP A 109 19.98 20.78 -2.77
CA ASP A 109 19.87 21.41 -1.45
C ASP A 109 18.49 22.00 -1.10
N LEU A 110 17.42 21.53 -1.74
CA LEU A 110 16.03 21.90 -1.42
C LEU A 110 15.24 20.69 -0.91
N LEU A 111 14.59 20.87 0.24
CA LEU A 111 13.55 19.98 0.74
C LEU A 111 12.20 20.51 0.30
N PHE A 112 11.40 19.67 -0.34
CA PHE A 112 9.97 19.92 -0.56
C PHE A 112 9.19 19.33 0.63
N SER A 113 8.58 20.20 1.42
CA SER A 113 8.11 19.91 2.79
C SER A 113 6.59 19.92 2.95
N CYS A 114 5.84 20.41 1.97
CA CYS A 114 4.38 20.30 1.93
C CYS A 114 3.88 20.40 0.48
N VAL A 115 2.74 19.78 0.19
CA VAL A 115 2.09 19.80 -1.13
C VAL A 115 0.58 20.00 -0.93
N GLU A 116 -0.01 21.01 -1.56
CA GLU A 116 -1.44 21.31 -1.44
C GLU A 116 -2.14 21.41 -2.81
N THR A 117 -3.40 20.97 -2.84
CA THR A 117 -4.22 20.85 -4.06
C THR A 117 -4.95 22.16 -4.38
N LEU A 118 -4.57 22.87 -5.45
CA LEU A 118 -5.30 24.08 -5.89
C LEU A 118 -6.40 23.75 -6.93
N GLY A 119 -6.39 22.53 -7.44
CA GLY A 119 -7.30 22.03 -8.47
C GLY A 119 -6.62 20.99 -9.35
N THR A 120 -7.36 20.39 -10.29
CA THR A 120 -6.81 19.35 -11.16
C THR A 120 -5.59 19.85 -11.95
N GLY A 121 -4.43 19.25 -11.70
CA GLY A 121 -3.14 19.56 -12.33
C GLY A 121 -2.49 20.87 -11.88
N ASP A 122 -2.87 21.42 -10.72
CA ASP A 122 -2.41 22.74 -10.25
C ASP A 122 -2.13 22.71 -8.74
N TRP A 123 -0.85 22.72 -8.37
CA TRP A 123 -0.35 22.46 -7.00
C TRP A 123 0.45 23.61 -6.44
N ALA A 124 0.35 23.81 -5.13
CA ALA A 124 1.31 24.61 -4.36
C ALA A 124 2.23 23.66 -3.58
N VAL A 125 3.52 23.99 -3.53
CA VAL A 125 4.55 23.18 -2.88
C VAL A 125 5.44 24.09 -2.06
N GLY A 126 5.47 23.86 -0.75
CA GLY A 126 6.38 24.57 0.13
C GLY A 126 7.75 23.91 0.14
N SER A 127 8.80 24.72 0.28
CA SER A 127 10.17 24.22 0.37
C SER A 127 11.00 24.94 1.43
N GLY A 128 12.17 24.38 1.71
CA GLY A 128 13.26 25.05 2.41
C GLY A 128 14.60 24.32 2.25
N PRO A 129 15.74 24.96 2.54
CA PRO A 129 15.90 26.36 2.97
C PRO A 129 15.49 27.40 1.92
N GLY A 130 15.28 28.65 2.35
CA GLY A 130 14.86 29.79 1.51
C GLY A 130 13.35 30.07 1.40
N GLY A 131 12.50 29.23 2.00
CA GLY A 131 11.07 29.49 2.20
C GLY A 131 10.30 29.88 0.94
N VAL A 132 10.57 29.21 -0.18
CA VAL A 132 9.87 29.43 -1.46
C VAL A 132 8.65 28.52 -1.55
N VAL A 133 7.53 29.08 -1.98
CA VAL A 133 6.39 28.30 -2.46
C VAL A 133 6.50 28.19 -3.97
N PHE A 134 6.62 26.96 -4.48
CA PHE A 134 6.53 26.65 -5.89
C PHE A 134 5.07 26.39 -6.27
N ARG A 135 4.70 26.79 -7.48
CA ARG A 135 3.48 26.33 -8.13
C ARG A 135 3.83 25.34 -9.21
N VAL A 136 3.21 24.16 -9.16
CA VAL A 136 3.30 23.15 -10.22
C VAL A 136 2.02 23.20 -11.04
N LYS A 137 2.14 23.57 -12.31
CA LYS A 137 0.99 23.63 -13.21
C LYS A 137 1.43 23.26 -14.62
N ASP A 138 0.56 22.56 -15.35
CA ASP A 138 0.82 22.14 -16.73
C ASP A 138 2.14 21.33 -16.87
N GLY A 139 2.51 20.58 -15.83
CA GLY A 139 3.72 19.76 -15.79
C GLY A 139 5.02 20.54 -15.52
N GLU A 140 4.93 21.79 -15.12
CA GLU A 140 6.09 22.66 -14.86
C GLU A 140 6.01 23.23 -13.44
N ALA A 141 7.13 23.21 -12.72
CA ALA A 141 7.26 23.84 -11.42
C ALA A 141 7.93 25.21 -11.54
N LYS A 142 7.33 26.25 -10.95
CA LYS A 142 7.89 27.61 -10.93
C LYS A 142 7.79 28.21 -9.53
N PRO A 143 8.78 29.00 -9.08
CA PRO A 143 8.62 29.84 -7.89
C PRO A 143 7.38 30.72 -8.03
N PHE A 144 6.56 30.77 -6.99
CA PHE A 144 5.30 31.52 -6.97
C PHE A 144 5.32 32.62 -5.92
N VAL A 145 5.77 32.30 -4.71
CA VAL A 145 5.88 33.26 -3.60
C VAL A 145 7.17 32.98 -2.82
N GLU A 146 7.91 34.02 -2.49
CA GLU A 146 8.95 33.98 -1.46
C GLU A 146 8.33 34.43 -0.15
N THR A 147 8.34 33.58 0.87
CA THR A 147 7.68 33.90 2.16
C THR A 147 8.51 34.84 3.04
N GLY A 148 9.83 34.88 2.80
CA GLY A 148 10.79 35.57 3.67
C GLY A 148 11.22 34.73 4.89
N GLU A 149 10.63 33.55 5.09
CA GLU A 149 11.04 32.56 6.09
C GLU A 149 12.06 31.58 5.49
N ASP A 150 12.66 30.73 6.33
CA ASP A 150 13.63 29.73 5.85
C ASP A 150 12.94 28.45 5.33
N PHE A 151 11.78 28.09 5.90
CA PHE A 151 11.04 26.88 5.53
C PHE A 151 9.54 27.14 5.45
N VAL A 152 8.88 26.49 4.48
CA VAL A 152 7.42 26.38 4.40
C VAL A 152 7.00 24.97 4.81
N TRP A 153 6.53 24.82 6.04
CA TRP A 153 6.16 23.51 6.59
C TRP A 153 4.74 23.06 6.23
N ASP A 154 3.85 23.99 5.91
CA ASP A 154 2.44 23.72 5.63
C ASP A 154 1.84 24.84 4.75
N LEU A 155 0.74 24.56 4.04
CA LEU A 155 0.08 25.47 3.08
C LEU A 155 -1.44 25.50 3.21
#